data_AF-A0A929D9A3-F1
#
_entry.id   AF-A0A929D9A3-F1
#
_cell.length_a   1.000
_cell.length_b   1.000
_cell.length_c   1.000
_cell.angle_alpha   90.00
_cell.angle_beta   90.00
_cell.angle_gamma   90.00
#
_symmetry.space_group_name_H-M   'P 1'
#
loop_
_entity.id
_entity.type
_entity.pdbx_description
1 polymer ?
#
loop_
_entity_poly.entity_id
_entity_poly.type
_entity_poly.pdbx_seq_one_letter_code
_entity_poly.pdbx_strand_id
1 'polypeptide(L)' 'MNTISQFIQQQKNWTTLIGGAVVGLLLGLLIGWVLWPVQYTNATPGHLRSDFRDDYVLWVANQYAGTGDAEWAREKLGV' A
#
# COMPACT_ATOMS: atom_id res chain seq x y z
N MET A 1 -0.93 51.93 24.79
CA MET A 1 -1.21 51.24 23.51
C MET A 1 -0.20 50.11 23.38
N ASN A 2 -0.53 48.85 23.74
CA ASN A 2 0.35 47.66 23.59
C ASN A 2 -0.44 46.33 23.70
N THR A 3 -1.75 46.34 23.43
CA THR A 3 -2.66 45.20 23.71
C THR A 3 -2.79 44.20 22.56
N ILE A 4 -2.25 44.50 21.37
CA ILE A 4 -2.40 43.66 20.17
C ILE A 4 -1.38 42.48 20.17
N SER A 5 -0.19 42.69 20.74
CA SER A 5 0.91 41.71 20.71
C SER A 5 0.71 40.50 21.64
N GLN A 6 -0.19 40.59 22.64
CA GLN A 6 -0.47 39.52 23.60
C GLN A 6 -1.44 38.47 23.05
N PHE A 7 -2.42 38.86 22.23
CA PHE A 7 -3.38 37.93 21.61
C PHE A 7 -2.71 37.00 20.58
N ILE A 8 -1.70 37.50 19.87
CA ILE A 8 -0.90 36.67 18.95
C ILE A 8 -0.08 35.63 19.73
N GLN A 9 0.36 35.92 20.97
CA GLN A 9 1.09 34.94 21.79
C GLN A 9 0.18 33.87 22.41
N GLN A 10 -1.07 34.18 22.74
CA GLN A 10 -1.99 33.22 23.36
C GLN A 10 -2.63 32.23 22.37
N GLN A 11 -2.56 32.50 21.06
CA GLN A 11 -2.89 31.54 19.98
C GLN A 11 -1.67 30.75 19.45
N LYS A 12 -0.45 31.19 19.81
CA LYS A 12 0.83 30.67 19.29
C LYS A 12 1.18 29.28 19.81
N ASN A 13 0.58 28.87 20.93
CA ASN A 13 0.77 27.57 21.58
C ASN A 13 -0.06 26.44 20.94
N TRP A 14 -1.21 26.75 20.31
CA TRP A 14 -1.98 25.75 19.58
C TRP A 14 -1.46 25.52 18.17
N THR A 15 -0.96 26.58 17.53
CA THR A 15 -0.36 26.50 16.19
C THR A 15 0.93 25.69 16.18
N THR A 16 1.74 25.74 17.23
CA THR A 16 2.92 24.87 17.37
C THR A 16 2.53 23.40 17.61
N LEU A 17 1.48 23.13 18.38
CA LEU A 17 0.97 21.77 18.59
C LEU A 17 0.41 21.17 17.30
N ILE A 18 -0.45 21.91 16.59
CA ILE A 18 -1.04 21.46 15.33
C ILE A 18 0.04 21.33 14.25
N GLY A 19 0.97 22.29 14.15
CA GLY A 19 2.09 22.23 13.22
C GLY A 19 2.99 21.02 13.48
N GLY A 20 3.33 20.74 14.73
CA GLY A 20 4.10 19.55 15.10
C GLY A 20 3.36 18.25 14.79
N ALA A 21 2.06 18.18 15.06
CA ALA A 21 1.24 17.01 14.74
C ALA A 21 1.16 16.75 13.22
N VAL A 22 0.94 17.79 12.41
CA VAL A 22 0.90 17.68 10.94
C VAL A 22 2.25 17.24 10.38
N VAL A 23 3.35 17.85 10.83
CA VAL A 23 4.70 17.47 10.40
C VAL A 23 5.04 16.03 10.81
N GLY A 24 4.69 15.64 12.03
CA GLY A 24 4.87 14.27 12.51
C GLY A 24 4.06 13.24 11.72
N LEU A 25 2.80 13.56 11.38
CA LEU A 25 1.94 12.71 10.54
C LEU A 25 2.51 12.55 9.13
N LEU A 26 2.93 13.66 8.52
CA LEU A 26 3.50 13.64 7.17
C LEU A 26 4.80 12.83 7.13
N LEU A 27 5.70 13.03 8.10
CA LEU A 27 6.94 12.27 8.20
C LEU A 27 6.68 10.79 8.49
N GLY A 28 5.77 10.47 9.43
CA GLY A 28 5.40 9.10 9.75
C GLY A 28 4.78 8.36 8.57
N LEU A 29 3.91 9.03 7.80
CA LEU A 29 3.31 8.46 6.59
C LEU A 29 4.34 8.27 5.49
N LEU A 30 5.23 9.25 5.28
CA LEU A 30 6.26 9.18 4.26
C LEU A 30 7.28 8.08 4.57
N ILE A 31 7.65 7.91 5.83
CA ILE A 31 8.48 6.79 6.29
C ILE A 31 7.74 5.45 6.11
N GLY A 32 6.49 5.35 6.54
CA GLY A 32 5.69 4.14 6.42
C GLY A 32 5.49 3.69 4.98
N TRP A 33 5.36 4.63 4.03
CA TRP A 33 5.16 4.33 2.61
C TRP A 33 6.47 4.10 1.85
N VAL A 34 7.51 4.90 2.12
CA VAL A 34 8.78 4.86 1.36
C VAL A 34 9.76 3.84 1.91
N LEU A 35 9.94 3.76 3.24
CA LEU A 35 10.89 2.81 3.84
C LEU A 35 10.30 1.40 3.93
N TRP A 36 8.98 1.26 4.04
CA TRP A 36 8.33 -0.03 4.15
C TRP A 36 7.28 -0.21 3.04
N PRO A 37 7.73 -0.43 1.79
CA PRO A 37 6.79 -0.80 0.74
C PRO A 37 6.05 -2.06 1.17
N VAL A 38 4.71 -2.01 1.19
CA VAL A 38 3.86 -3.18 1.41
C VAL A 38 4.09 -4.13 0.26
N GLN A 39 5.02 -5.06 0.47
CA GLN A 39 5.21 -6.17 -0.45
C GLN A 39 4.17 -7.22 -0.10
N TYR A 40 3.17 -7.40 -0.97
CA TYR A 40 2.21 -8.50 -0.87
C TYR A 40 2.93 -9.81 -1.24
N THR A 41 3.79 -10.31 -0.37
CA THR A 41 4.65 -11.48 -0.60
C THR A 41 3.91 -12.83 -0.55
N ASN A 42 2.61 -12.86 -0.24
CA ASN A 42 1.85 -14.11 -0.06
C ASN A 42 0.59 -14.21 -0.94
N ALA A 43 0.53 -13.49 -2.06
CA ALA A 43 -0.52 -13.67 -3.06
C ALA A 43 -0.23 -14.86 -4.01
N THR A 44 0.31 -15.96 -3.49
CA THR A 44 0.44 -17.19 -4.26
C THR A 44 -0.98 -17.70 -4.58
N PRO A 45 -1.26 -18.18 -5.82
CA PRO A 45 -2.58 -18.74 -6.18
C PRO A 45 -3.07 -19.86 -5.23
N GLY A 46 -2.15 -20.47 -4.48
CA GLY A 46 -2.45 -21.42 -3.41
C GLY A 46 -3.17 -20.84 -2.18
N HIS A 47 -3.09 -19.53 -1.92
CA HIS A 47 -3.83 -18.90 -0.81
C HIS A 47 -5.19 -18.32 -1.23
N LEU A 48 -5.52 -18.36 -2.53
CA LEU A 48 -6.86 -18.02 -3.00
C LEU A 48 -7.88 -19.05 -2.50
N ARG A 49 -9.07 -18.57 -2.14
CA ARG A 49 -10.25 -19.41 -1.88
C ARG A 49 -10.43 -20.37 -3.06
N SER A 50 -10.87 -21.61 -2.81
CA SER A 50 -10.91 -22.67 -3.85
C SER A 50 -11.59 -22.20 -5.14
N ASP A 51 -12.68 -21.44 -5.02
CA ASP A 51 -13.44 -20.91 -6.15
C ASP A 51 -12.56 -20.07 -7.10
N PHE A 52 -11.68 -19.22 -6.56
CA PHE A 52 -10.79 -18.40 -7.38
C PHE A 52 -9.57 -19.17 -7.91
N ARG A 53 -9.20 -20.27 -7.25
CA ARG A 53 -8.11 -21.13 -7.71
C ARG A 53 -8.53 -21.88 -8.98
N ASP A 54 -9.75 -22.40 -8.99
CA ASP A 54 -10.28 -23.12 -10.15
C ASP A 54 -10.41 -22.20 -11.36
N ASP A 55 -10.92 -20.98 -11.16
CA ASP A 55 -10.99 -19.94 -12.21
C ASP A 55 -9.60 -19.55 -12.72
N TYR A 56 -8.61 -19.43 -11.84
CA TYR A 56 -7.23 -19.11 -12.22
C TYR A 56 -6.57 -20.22 -13.04
N VAL A 57 -6.76 -21.49 -12.64
CA VAL A 57 -6.25 -22.65 -13.39
C VAL A 57 -6.91 -22.73 -14.76
N LEU A 58 -8.22 -22.50 -14.84
CA LEU A 58 -8.95 -22.47 -16.12
C LEU A 58 -8.43 -21.35 -17.03
N TRP A 59 -8.15 -20.17 -16.49
CA TRP A 59 -7.57 -19.06 -17.25
C TRP A 59 -6.18 -19.40 -17.80
N VAL A 60 -5.30 -19.97 -16.99
CA VAL A 60 -3.97 -20.41 -17.43
C VAL A 60 -4.08 -21.48 -18.51
N ALA A 61 -4.98 -22.45 -18.35
CA ALA A 61 -5.21 -23.52 -19.33
C ALA A 61 -5.72 -22.98 -20.67
N ASN A 62 -6.65 -22.02 -20.66
CA ASN A 62 -7.15 -21.38 -21.88
C ASN A 62 -6.06 -20.60 -22.62
N GLN A 63 -5.23 -19.86 -21.89
CA GLN A 63 -4.11 -19.14 -22.49
C GLN A 63 -3.10 -20.13 -23.10
N TYR A 64 -2.75 -21.19 -22.38
CA TYR A 64 -1.89 -22.26 -22.89
C TYR A 64 -2.46 -22.94 -24.13
N ALA A 65 -3.77 -23.18 -24.18
CA ALA A 65 -4.41 -23.75 -25.36
C ALA A 65 -4.30 -22.84 -26.59
N GLY A 66 -4.25 -21.51 -26.38
CA GLY A 66 -4.09 -20.53 -27.45
C GLY A 66 -2.64 -20.26 -27.87
N THR A 67 -1.68 -20.28 -26.94
CA THR A 67 -0.27 -19.96 -27.21
C THR A 67 0.64 -21.17 -27.33
N GLY A 68 0.30 -22.31 -26.70
CA GLY A 68 1.15 -23.49 -26.59
C GLY A 68 2.36 -23.32 -25.66
N ASP A 69 2.43 -22.22 -24.91
CA ASP A 69 3.61 -21.88 -24.10
C ASP A 69 3.56 -22.56 -22.72
N ALA A 70 4.22 -23.72 -22.64
CA ALA A 70 4.27 -24.52 -21.43
C ALA A 70 5.16 -23.89 -20.35
N GLU A 71 6.16 -23.09 -20.73
CA GLU A 71 7.06 -22.44 -19.78
C GLU A 71 6.34 -21.32 -19.03
N TRP A 72 5.57 -20.51 -19.75
CA TRP A 72 4.70 -19.50 -19.16
C TRP A 72 3.65 -20.08 -18.21
N ALA A 73 3.00 -21.19 -18.60
CA ALA A 73 1.97 -21.82 -17.78
C ALA A 73 2.56 -22.35 -16.46
N ARG A 74 3.76 -22.92 -16.52
CA ARG A 74 4.49 -23.42 -15.35
C ARG A 74 4.90 -22.31 -14.40
N GLU A 75 5.40 -21.19 -14.91
CA GLU A 75 5.69 -19.99 -14.11
C GLU A 75 4.44 -19.49 -13.36
N LYS A 76 3.30 -19.43 -14.05
CA LYS A 76 2.03 -18.94 -13.47
C LYS A 76 1.41 -19.88 -12.44
N LEU A 77 1.59 -21.19 -12.60
CA LEU A 77 1.12 -22.21 -11.66
C LEU A 77 2.13 -22.48 -10.52
N GLY A 78 3.39 -22.08 -10.69
CA GLY A 78 4.46 -22.29 -9.73
C GLY A 78 4.99 -23.73 -9.67
N VAL A 79 5.06 -24.43 -10.82
CA VAL A 79 5.42 -25.87 -10.93
C VAL A 79 6.57 -26.18 -11.91
#